data_AF-A0A956T049-F1
#
_entry.id   AF-A0A956T049-F1
#
_cell.length_a   1.000
_cell.length_b   1.000
_cell.length_c   1.000
_cell.angle_alpha   90.00
_cell.angle_beta   90.00
_cell.angle_gamma   90.00
#
_symmetry.space_group_name_H-M   'P 1'
#
loop_
_entity.id
_entity.type
_entity.pdbx_description
1 polymer ?
#
loop_
_entity_poly.entity_id
_entity_poly.type
_entity_poly.pdbx_seq_one_letter_code
_entity_poly.pdbx_strand_id
1 'polypeptide(L)'
;MPELLPQITPDWSLARLKQEYPGVEMALFAHFGIGSRERSGFAADEKLEELCRRHLIFDLERACGKLNALAAEDFRFGVDAEELSGLLQREVAVVDARSEAEFKRARIEGSLLLSHQTVQKLAQTPEVPVVTVCRDGSQAPAASRILRSQGLEARHLSGGLESWTKTVAPDFPILFPLVEEPGHWYLLADERTLRFRRDRPQEGQSPRLIHREELEDAVEVAELLRFLPELELVAVTAETFAVRGLPEELSEVVQAFDAEMREADLWKSMGRPEQPEEDRKKLEAVLAEEAPAILGSHKGTVCVKSYRDRVLTLELGGKCAGCASAQITTQRELASCLYREVPLLDRITSDSSETL
;
A
#
# COMPACT_ATOMS: atom_id res chain seq x y z
N MET A 1 -32.86 -3.46 -4.65
CA MET A 1 -32.86 -2.76 -3.36
C MET A 1 -31.40 -2.56 -2.99
N PRO A 2 -30.92 -1.37 -2.61
CA PRO A 2 -29.57 -1.29 -2.08
C PRO A 2 -29.50 -2.23 -0.87
N GLU A 3 -28.48 -3.08 -0.81
CA GLU A 3 -28.25 -3.91 0.37
C GLU A 3 -28.21 -3.00 1.60
N LEU A 4 -28.99 -3.33 2.61
CA LEU A 4 -28.95 -2.61 3.87
C LEU A 4 -27.56 -2.84 4.47
N LEU A 5 -26.78 -1.75 4.62
CA LEU A 5 -25.47 -1.82 5.26
C LEU A 5 -25.60 -2.48 6.64
N PRO A 6 -24.69 -3.41 6.98
CA PRO A 6 -24.71 -4.05 8.27
C PRO A 6 -24.57 -3.00 9.37
N GLN A 7 -25.39 -3.11 10.40
CA GLN A 7 -25.37 -2.17 11.52
C GLN A 7 -24.15 -2.46 12.40
N ILE A 8 -23.30 -1.47 12.55
CA ILE A 8 -22.15 -1.50 13.45
C ILE A 8 -22.65 -1.64 14.89
N THR A 9 -22.18 -2.67 15.58
CA THR A 9 -22.51 -2.95 16.98
C THR A 9 -21.23 -2.99 17.84
N PRO A 10 -21.32 -2.78 19.17
CA PRO A 10 -20.14 -2.65 20.04
C PRO A 10 -19.28 -3.92 20.14
N ASP A 11 -19.84 -5.09 19.83
CA ASP A 11 -19.17 -6.40 19.87
C ASP A 11 -18.35 -6.71 18.62
N TRP A 12 -18.43 -5.89 17.57
CA TRP A 12 -17.60 -6.06 16.39
C TRP A 12 -16.12 -5.90 16.73
N SER A 13 -15.30 -6.82 16.23
CA SER A 13 -13.87 -6.62 16.17
C SER A 13 -13.54 -5.47 15.23
N LEU A 14 -12.46 -4.76 15.51
CA LEU A 14 -12.05 -3.63 14.68
C LEU A 14 -11.53 -4.04 13.31
N ALA A 15 -11.06 -5.29 13.15
CA ALA A 15 -10.80 -5.91 11.85
C ALA A 15 -12.07 -5.98 11.00
N ARG A 16 -13.16 -6.51 11.56
CA ARG A 16 -14.47 -6.55 10.89
C ARG A 16 -14.95 -5.14 10.59
N LEU A 17 -14.83 -4.23 11.55
CA LEU A 17 -15.25 -2.84 11.37
C LEU A 17 -14.52 -2.18 10.19
N LYS A 18 -13.22 -2.41 10.04
CA LYS A 18 -12.43 -1.89 8.91
C LYS A 18 -12.80 -2.54 7.58
N GLN A 19 -13.13 -3.83 7.58
CA GLN A 19 -13.58 -4.55 6.39
C GLN A 19 -14.94 -4.03 5.89
N GLU A 20 -15.90 -3.86 6.79
CA GLU A 20 -17.26 -3.42 6.47
C GLU A 20 -17.35 -1.89 6.28
N TYR A 21 -16.47 -1.14 6.93
CA TYR A 21 -16.38 0.31 6.83
C TYR A 21 -14.91 0.79 6.69
N PRO A 22 -14.36 0.82 5.46
CA PRO A 22 -12.96 1.20 5.22
C PRO A 22 -12.57 2.58 5.75
N GLY A 23 -13.50 3.54 5.77
CA GLY A 23 -13.30 4.90 6.29
C GLY A 23 -13.29 5.01 7.83
N VAL A 24 -13.44 3.91 8.56
CA VAL A 24 -13.64 3.93 10.01
C VAL A 24 -12.49 4.55 10.79
N GLU A 25 -11.24 4.35 10.36
CA GLU A 25 -10.06 4.93 11.03
C GLU A 25 -10.16 6.46 11.04
N MET A 26 -10.53 7.05 9.90
CA MET A 26 -10.68 8.50 9.79
C MET A 26 -11.93 9.01 10.51
N ALA A 27 -13.01 8.21 10.55
CA ALA A 27 -14.20 8.53 11.33
C ALA A 27 -13.91 8.55 12.85
N LEU A 28 -13.20 7.53 13.34
CA LEU A 28 -12.78 7.40 14.73
C LEU A 28 -11.82 8.54 15.13
N PHE A 29 -10.86 8.87 14.27
CA PHE A 29 -9.96 10.00 14.50
C PHE A 29 -10.72 11.33 14.55
N ALA A 30 -11.52 11.64 13.53
CA ALA A 30 -12.17 12.94 13.39
C ALA A 30 -13.29 13.21 14.40
N HIS A 31 -14.00 12.17 14.84
CA HIS A 31 -15.19 12.34 15.70
C HIS A 31 -15.00 11.86 17.14
N PHE A 32 -13.99 11.04 17.41
CA PHE A 32 -13.76 10.44 18.71
C PHE A 32 -12.33 10.63 19.24
N GLY A 33 -11.42 11.22 18.44
CA GLY A 33 -10.03 11.45 18.84
C GLY A 33 -9.22 10.16 19.01
N ILE A 34 -9.62 9.09 18.32
CA ILE A 34 -8.95 7.79 18.37
C ILE A 34 -8.06 7.64 17.14
N GLY A 35 -6.76 7.47 17.37
CA GLY A 35 -5.78 7.30 16.29
C GLY A 35 -5.24 8.61 15.70
N SER A 36 -4.68 8.50 14.50
CA SER A 36 -4.19 9.59 13.65
C SER A 36 -4.39 9.22 12.18
N ARG A 37 -3.99 10.11 11.24
CA ARG A 37 -4.00 9.82 9.79
C ARG A 37 -3.18 8.60 9.42
N GLU A 38 -2.10 8.38 10.15
CA GLU A 38 -1.08 7.38 9.88
C GLU A 38 -1.22 6.13 10.76
N ARG A 39 -1.98 6.21 11.86
CA ARG A 39 -2.09 5.14 12.87
C ARG A 39 -3.53 4.98 13.36
N SER A 40 -4.07 3.77 13.22
CA SER A 40 -5.42 3.41 13.67
C SER A 40 -5.65 3.70 15.17
N GLY A 41 -4.64 3.43 16.00
CA GLY A 41 -4.73 3.55 17.46
C GLY A 41 -5.40 2.34 18.15
N PHE A 42 -5.63 1.25 17.41
CA PHE A 42 -6.36 0.08 17.90
C PHE A 42 -5.87 -1.24 17.31
N ALA A 43 -6.18 -2.35 18.01
CA ALA A 43 -5.83 -3.69 17.58
C ALA A 43 -6.94 -4.34 16.71
N ALA A 44 -6.58 -5.28 15.83
CA ALA A 44 -7.50 -5.90 14.88
C ALA A 44 -8.58 -6.76 15.58
N ASP A 45 -8.19 -7.47 16.64
CA ASP A 45 -9.01 -8.34 17.46
C ASP A 45 -9.75 -7.61 18.60
N GLU A 46 -9.31 -6.39 18.97
CA GLU A 46 -9.99 -5.53 19.95
C GLU A 46 -11.42 -5.23 19.48
N LYS A 47 -12.36 -5.25 20.42
CA LYS A 47 -13.77 -4.91 20.13
C LYS A 47 -13.98 -3.40 20.19
N LEU A 48 -14.97 -2.91 19.45
CA LEU A 48 -15.35 -1.49 19.48
C LEU A 48 -15.71 -1.02 20.90
N GLU A 49 -16.40 -1.83 21.71
CA GLU A 49 -16.74 -1.49 23.10
C GLU A 49 -15.50 -1.33 24.00
N GLU A 50 -14.45 -2.12 23.76
CA GLU A 50 -13.21 -2.10 24.53
C GLU A 50 -12.41 -0.85 24.18
N LEU A 51 -12.31 -0.55 22.88
CA LEU A 51 -11.70 0.67 22.36
C LEU A 51 -12.40 1.91 22.92
N CYS A 52 -13.73 1.98 22.82
CA CYS A 52 -14.51 3.10 23.34
C CYS A 52 -14.27 3.30 24.84
N ARG A 53 -14.28 2.22 25.63
CA ARG A 53 -14.01 2.29 27.08
C ARG A 53 -12.62 2.83 27.39
N ARG A 54 -11.60 2.37 26.65
CA ARG A 54 -10.21 2.84 26.78
C ARG A 54 -10.04 4.33 26.47
N HIS A 55 -10.92 4.86 25.61
CA HIS A 55 -10.97 6.28 25.24
C HIS A 55 -12.06 7.08 25.98
N LEU A 56 -12.62 6.53 27.06
CA LEU A 56 -13.63 7.19 27.92
C LEU A 56 -14.92 7.57 27.17
N ILE A 57 -15.29 6.79 26.14
CA ILE A 57 -16.54 6.89 25.39
C ILE A 57 -17.51 5.87 25.97
N PHE A 58 -18.44 6.33 26.81
CA PHE A 58 -19.37 5.45 27.52
C PHE A 58 -20.74 5.32 26.85
N ASP A 59 -21.12 6.29 25.99
CA ASP A 59 -22.35 6.26 25.22
C ASP A 59 -22.15 5.48 23.91
N LEU A 60 -22.14 4.15 24.04
CA LEU A 60 -21.90 3.23 22.93
C LEU A 60 -23.00 3.29 21.87
N GLU A 61 -24.25 3.57 22.27
CA GLU A 61 -25.37 3.71 21.35
C GLU A 61 -25.16 4.91 20.43
N ARG A 62 -24.82 6.07 21.00
CA ARG A 62 -24.51 7.27 20.21
C ARG A 62 -23.25 7.10 19.36
N ALA A 63 -22.22 6.43 19.88
CA ALA A 63 -21.01 6.15 19.12
C ALA A 63 -21.29 5.28 17.89
N CYS A 64 -21.99 4.15 18.08
CA CYS A 64 -22.39 3.28 16.97
C CYS A 64 -23.33 3.99 16.01
N GLY A 65 -24.30 4.77 16.51
CA GLY A 65 -25.20 5.56 15.67
C GLY A 65 -24.46 6.56 14.78
N LYS A 66 -23.43 7.24 15.31
CA LYS A 66 -22.59 8.15 14.52
C LYS A 66 -21.76 7.41 13.48
N LEU A 67 -21.17 6.26 13.81
CA LEU A 67 -20.41 5.45 12.86
C LEU A 67 -21.31 4.91 11.74
N ASN A 68 -22.50 4.40 12.07
CA ASN A 68 -23.49 3.94 11.10
C ASN A 68 -23.92 5.06 10.15
N ALA A 69 -24.15 6.28 10.66
CA ALA A 69 -24.49 7.43 9.84
C ALA A 69 -23.36 7.81 8.86
N LEU A 70 -22.10 7.79 9.33
CA LEU A 70 -20.94 8.07 8.48
C LEU A 70 -20.71 6.98 7.43
N ALA A 71 -20.85 5.70 7.80
CA ALA A 71 -20.74 4.58 6.87
C ALA A 71 -21.82 4.67 5.77
N ALA A 72 -23.05 5.01 6.13
CA ALA A 72 -24.14 5.20 5.18
C ALA A 72 -23.93 6.42 4.26
N GLU A 73 -23.32 7.49 4.76
CA GLU A 73 -22.91 8.63 3.94
C GLU A 73 -21.78 8.23 2.98
N ASP A 74 -20.74 7.57 3.48
CA ASP A 74 -19.58 7.16 2.68
C ASP A 74 -20.02 6.20 1.55
N PHE A 75 -20.85 5.19 1.85
CA PHE A 75 -21.43 4.32 0.82
C PHE A 75 -22.25 5.09 -0.23
N ARG A 76 -23.03 6.11 0.18
CA ARG A 76 -23.86 6.90 -0.72
C ARG A 76 -23.03 7.73 -1.70
N PHE A 77 -21.90 8.26 -1.27
CA PHE A 77 -21.05 9.15 -2.08
C PHE A 77 -19.86 8.44 -2.75
N GLY A 78 -19.71 7.12 -2.54
CA GLY A 78 -18.73 6.32 -3.25
C GLY A 78 -19.02 6.24 -4.75
N VAL A 79 -17.97 6.28 -5.57
CA VAL A 79 -17.94 5.85 -6.98
C VAL A 79 -17.05 4.62 -7.07
N ASP A 80 -17.36 3.68 -7.95
CA ASP A 80 -16.41 2.62 -8.30
C ASP A 80 -15.38 3.12 -9.34
N ALA A 81 -14.40 2.26 -9.67
CA ALA A 81 -13.33 2.58 -10.59
C ALA A 81 -13.84 2.82 -12.03
N GLU A 82 -14.80 2.03 -12.50
CA GLU A 82 -15.36 2.18 -13.85
C GLU A 82 -16.16 3.47 -13.97
N GLU A 83 -16.93 3.83 -12.94
CA GLU A 83 -17.64 5.09 -12.84
C GLU A 83 -16.66 6.28 -12.87
N LEU A 84 -15.57 6.23 -12.09
CA LEU A 84 -14.52 7.25 -12.16
C LEU A 84 -13.89 7.34 -13.55
N SER A 85 -13.61 6.21 -14.20
CA SER A 85 -13.08 6.17 -15.57
C SER A 85 -14.02 6.87 -16.55
N GLY A 86 -15.33 6.62 -16.45
CA GLY A 86 -16.34 7.31 -17.24
C GLY A 86 -16.45 8.81 -16.94
N LEU A 87 -16.21 9.24 -15.69
CA LEU A 87 -16.16 10.65 -15.30
C LEU A 87 -14.91 11.36 -15.87
N LEU A 88 -13.76 10.68 -15.92
CA LEU A 88 -12.52 11.21 -16.50
C LEU A 88 -12.61 11.47 -18.01
N GLN A 89 -13.52 10.78 -18.71
CA GLN A 89 -13.84 11.08 -20.13
C GLN A 89 -14.75 12.31 -20.30
N ARG A 90 -15.24 12.87 -19.20
CA ARG A 90 -16.05 14.10 -19.13
C ARG A 90 -15.25 15.17 -18.38
N GLU A 91 -15.94 16.04 -17.65
CA GLU A 91 -15.32 17.07 -16.82
C GLU A 91 -15.48 16.68 -15.35
N VAL A 92 -14.36 16.27 -14.73
CA VAL A 92 -14.28 15.95 -13.29
C VAL A 92 -12.93 16.40 -12.76
N ALA A 93 -12.90 16.93 -11.55
CA ALA A 93 -11.66 17.18 -10.83
C ALA A 93 -11.32 15.99 -9.94
N VAL A 94 -10.14 15.39 -10.12
CA VAL A 94 -9.64 14.35 -9.21
C VAL A 94 -8.75 14.98 -8.14
N VAL A 95 -9.02 14.69 -6.86
CA VAL A 95 -8.25 15.21 -5.74
C VAL A 95 -7.63 14.07 -4.94
N ASP A 96 -6.30 14.00 -4.93
CA ASP A 96 -5.57 12.96 -4.21
C ASP A 96 -5.34 13.33 -2.74
N ALA A 97 -5.87 12.52 -1.83
CA ALA A 97 -5.76 12.70 -0.39
C ALA A 97 -4.52 12.00 0.24
N ARG A 98 -3.66 11.38 -0.58
CA ARG A 98 -2.38 10.79 -0.12
C ARG A 98 -1.36 11.87 0.23
N SER A 99 -0.20 11.44 0.71
CA SER A 99 0.93 12.35 0.96
C SER A 99 1.49 12.93 -0.34
N GLU A 100 2.20 14.06 -0.23
CA GLU A 100 2.92 14.66 -1.37
C GLU A 100 3.95 13.69 -1.97
N ALA A 101 4.64 12.92 -1.12
CA ALA A 101 5.59 11.91 -1.57
C ALA A 101 4.92 10.85 -2.44
N GLU A 102 3.80 10.27 -1.97
CA GLU A 102 3.04 9.28 -2.75
C GLU A 102 2.52 9.85 -4.08
N PHE A 103 2.03 11.09 -4.06
CA PHE A 103 1.51 11.77 -5.25
C PHE A 103 2.58 12.05 -6.31
N LYS A 104 3.81 12.37 -5.89
CA LYS A 104 4.95 12.52 -6.79
C LYS A 104 5.38 11.18 -7.38
N ARG A 105 5.37 10.10 -6.60
CA ARG A 105 5.74 8.77 -7.09
C ARG A 105 4.80 8.26 -8.19
N ALA A 106 3.49 8.39 -8.01
CA ALA A 106 2.50 8.03 -9.02
C ALA A 106 1.16 8.68 -8.70
N ARG A 107 0.43 9.16 -9.72
CA ARG A 107 -0.86 9.83 -9.58
C ARG A 107 -1.73 9.60 -10.81
N ILE A 108 -3.05 9.75 -10.66
CA ILE A 108 -3.93 9.83 -11.83
C ILE A 108 -3.55 11.11 -12.59
N GLU A 109 -3.36 11.00 -13.90
CA GLU A 109 -2.96 12.13 -14.73
C GLU A 109 -3.96 13.29 -14.59
N GLY A 110 -3.45 14.52 -14.46
CA GLY A 110 -4.28 15.71 -14.22
C GLY A 110 -4.92 15.84 -12.82
N SER A 111 -4.73 14.87 -11.91
CA SER A 111 -5.23 15.00 -10.53
C SER A 111 -4.50 16.10 -9.75
N LEU A 112 -5.14 16.59 -8.69
CA LEU A 112 -4.62 17.63 -7.79
C LEU A 112 -4.35 17.06 -6.41
N LEU A 113 -3.20 17.35 -5.81
CA LEU A 113 -2.95 17.00 -4.41
C LEU A 113 -3.90 17.78 -3.49
N LEU A 114 -4.49 17.13 -2.50
CA LEU A 114 -5.36 17.77 -1.51
C LEU A 114 -4.54 18.78 -0.69
N SER A 115 -4.86 20.05 -0.87
CA SER A 115 -4.22 21.17 -0.16
C SER A 115 -5.21 22.33 0.00
N HIS A 116 -4.88 23.29 0.85
CA HIS A 116 -5.68 24.52 0.98
C HIS A 116 -5.81 25.26 -0.37
N GLN A 117 -4.73 25.30 -1.16
CA GLN A 117 -4.73 25.93 -2.48
C GLN A 117 -5.66 25.20 -3.46
N THR A 118 -5.65 23.86 -3.41
CA THR A 118 -6.56 23.02 -4.21
C THR A 118 -8.01 23.30 -3.86
N VAL A 119 -8.35 23.40 -2.57
CA VAL A 119 -9.72 23.74 -2.12
C VAL A 119 -10.13 25.13 -2.64
N GLN A 120 -9.26 26.13 -2.53
CA GLN A 120 -9.53 27.48 -3.04
C GLN A 120 -9.70 27.53 -4.56
N LYS A 121 -8.96 26.70 -5.30
CA LYS A 121 -9.09 26.57 -6.75
C LYS A 121 -10.44 25.95 -7.12
N LEU A 122 -10.82 24.84 -6.47
CA LEU A 122 -12.09 24.16 -6.71
C LEU A 122 -13.30 25.02 -6.36
N ALA A 123 -13.20 25.86 -5.32
CA ALA A 123 -14.24 26.82 -4.95
C ALA A 123 -14.53 27.87 -6.03
N GLN A 124 -13.63 28.06 -7.02
CA GLN A 124 -13.84 28.95 -8.16
C GLN A 124 -14.63 28.29 -9.30
N THR A 125 -14.72 26.96 -9.30
CA THR A 125 -15.45 26.15 -10.29
C THR A 125 -16.34 25.11 -9.58
N PRO A 126 -17.27 25.53 -8.70
CA PRO A 126 -18.08 24.62 -7.88
C PRO A 126 -19.00 23.71 -8.68
N GLU A 127 -19.24 24.03 -9.96
CA GLU A 127 -20.00 23.22 -10.91
C GLU A 127 -19.26 21.98 -11.42
N VAL A 128 -17.93 21.94 -11.28
CA VAL A 128 -17.14 20.78 -11.67
C VAL A 128 -17.19 19.75 -10.55
N PRO A 129 -17.72 18.54 -10.80
CA PRO A 129 -17.77 17.50 -9.77
C PRO A 129 -16.36 17.09 -9.37
N VAL A 130 -16.19 16.76 -8.10
CA VAL A 130 -14.91 16.35 -7.52
C VAL A 130 -14.97 14.89 -7.10
N VAL A 131 -13.96 14.10 -7.48
CA VAL A 131 -13.75 12.76 -6.92
C VAL A 131 -12.45 12.75 -6.15
N THR A 132 -12.52 12.53 -4.84
CA THR A 132 -11.31 12.34 -4.04
C THR A 132 -10.82 10.90 -4.15
N VAL A 133 -9.51 10.70 -4.21
CA VAL A 133 -8.86 9.39 -4.23
C VAL A 133 -7.87 9.27 -3.08
N CYS A 134 -7.58 8.05 -2.67
CA CYS A 134 -6.50 7.72 -1.74
C CYS A 134 -6.00 6.31 -2.07
N ARG A 135 -5.10 5.72 -1.27
CA ARG A 135 -4.57 4.38 -1.56
C ARG A 135 -5.65 3.29 -1.59
N ASP A 136 -6.38 3.12 -0.49
CA ASP A 136 -7.20 1.92 -0.21
C ASP A 136 -8.67 2.25 0.13
N GLY A 137 -9.08 3.51 -0.02
CA GLY A 137 -10.43 3.98 0.32
C GLY A 137 -10.61 4.41 1.77
N SER A 138 -9.57 4.39 2.61
CA SER A 138 -9.65 4.80 4.02
C SER A 138 -9.75 6.32 4.23
N GLN A 139 -9.03 7.12 3.42
CA GLN A 139 -8.89 8.57 3.61
C GLN A 139 -9.80 9.40 2.69
N ALA A 140 -10.06 8.92 1.47
CA ALA A 140 -10.84 9.63 0.47
C ALA A 140 -12.27 10.01 0.94
N PRO A 141 -13.02 9.15 1.66
CA PRO A 141 -14.35 9.53 2.15
C PRO A 141 -14.30 10.77 3.06
N ALA A 142 -13.31 10.86 3.94
CA ALA A 142 -13.11 12.02 4.80
C ALA A 142 -12.72 13.28 4.03
N ALA A 143 -11.84 13.17 3.03
CA ALA A 143 -11.52 14.28 2.14
C ALA A 143 -12.78 14.78 1.40
N SER A 144 -13.61 13.88 0.86
CA SER A 144 -14.85 14.26 0.17
C SER A 144 -15.83 14.97 1.10
N ARG A 145 -15.96 14.54 2.37
CA ARG A 145 -16.78 15.22 3.38
C ARG A 145 -16.32 16.65 3.64
N ILE A 146 -15.00 16.87 3.73
CA ILE A 146 -14.43 18.21 3.89
C ILE A 146 -14.81 19.07 2.69
N LEU A 147 -14.63 18.58 1.46
CA LEU A 147 -14.98 19.33 0.25
C LEU A 147 -16.49 19.64 0.16
N ARG A 148 -17.36 18.67 0.50
CA ARG A 148 -18.81 18.90 0.58
C ARG A 148 -19.18 19.97 1.61
N SER A 149 -18.48 20.02 2.76
CA SER A 149 -18.70 21.07 3.76
C SER A 149 -18.34 22.48 3.25
N GLN A 150 -17.53 22.58 2.19
CA GLN A 150 -17.20 23.83 1.50
C GLN A 150 -18.15 24.15 0.34
N GLY A 151 -19.22 23.37 0.15
CA GLY A 151 -20.22 23.57 -0.90
C GLY A 151 -19.88 22.94 -2.25
N LEU A 152 -18.85 22.10 -2.33
CA LEU A 152 -18.47 21.39 -3.57
C LEU A 152 -19.27 20.10 -3.74
N GLU A 153 -19.59 19.73 -4.98
CA GLU A 153 -20.13 18.41 -5.30
C GLU A 153 -18.99 17.37 -5.27
N ALA A 154 -18.73 16.80 -4.10
CA ALA A 154 -17.61 15.87 -3.90
C ALA A 154 -18.06 14.44 -3.57
N ARG A 155 -17.57 13.50 -4.38
CA ARG A 155 -17.64 12.03 -4.20
C ARG A 155 -16.24 11.48 -3.92
N HIS A 156 -16.11 10.17 -3.72
CA HIS A 156 -14.81 9.53 -3.51
C HIS A 156 -14.73 8.17 -4.19
N LEU A 157 -13.53 7.77 -4.59
CA LEU A 157 -13.27 6.46 -5.14
C LEU A 157 -13.32 5.38 -4.04
N SER A 158 -14.31 4.49 -4.15
CA SER A 158 -14.46 3.30 -3.32
C SER A 158 -13.32 2.33 -3.58
N GLY A 159 -12.66 1.87 -2.51
CA GLY A 159 -11.49 0.99 -2.59
C GLY A 159 -10.19 1.67 -3.02
N GLY A 160 -10.21 2.99 -3.28
CA GLY A 160 -9.01 3.77 -3.58
C GLY A 160 -8.30 3.37 -4.88
N LEU A 161 -7.04 3.81 -5.02
CA LEU A 161 -6.22 3.54 -6.19
C LEU A 161 -5.88 2.04 -6.34
N GLU A 162 -5.98 1.24 -5.29
CA GLU A 162 -5.91 -0.21 -5.39
C GLU A 162 -7.08 -0.76 -6.24
N SER A 163 -8.32 -0.30 -6.04
CA SER A 163 -9.45 -0.72 -6.88
C SER A 163 -9.34 -0.17 -8.32
N TRP A 164 -8.81 1.04 -8.48
CA TRP A 164 -8.48 1.64 -9.78
C TRP A 164 -7.52 0.78 -10.58
N THR A 165 -6.45 0.33 -9.94
CA THR A 165 -5.41 -0.50 -10.57
C THR A 165 -5.99 -1.83 -11.04
N LYS A 166 -6.79 -2.49 -10.19
CA LYS A 166 -7.39 -3.79 -10.50
C LYS A 166 -8.39 -3.75 -11.66
N THR A 167 -9.06 -2.62 -11.88
CA THR A 167 -10.22 -2.54 -12.76
C THR A 167 -9.97 -1.74 -14.03
N VAL A 168 -9.20 -0.64 -13.94
CA VAL A 168 -9.10 0.35 -15.02
C VAL A 168 -7.66 0.56 -15.50
N ALA A 169 -6.68 0.57 -14.59
CA ALA A 169 -5.30 0.90 -14.93
C ALA A 169 -4.31 -0.11 -14.30
N PRO A 170 -4.17 -1.33 -14.85
CA PRO A 170 -3.34 -2.40 -14.28
C PRO A 170 -1.86 -2.03 -14.15
N ASP A 171 -1.39 -1.12 -15.01
CA ASP A 171 -0.02 -0.60 -15.00
C ASP A 171 0.20 0.53 -13.96
N PHE A 172 -0.85 1.01 -13.28
CA PHE A 172 -0.70 1.98 -12.21
C PHE A 172 -0.01 1.33 -10.99
N PRO A 173 1.10 1.88 -10.47
CA PRO A 173 1.81 1.24 -9.37
C PRO A 173 1.11 1.46 -8.03
N ILE A 174 0.91 0.38 -7.29
CA ILE A 174 0.38 0.39 -5.93
C ILE A 174 1.54 0.64 -4.95
N LEU A 175 1.40 1.63 -4.09
CA LEU A 175 2.47 2.03 -3.18
C LEU A 175 2.31 1.37 -1.82
N PHE A 176 3.36 0.68 -1.35
CA PHE A 176 3.42 0.05 -0.03
C PHE A 176 2.27 -0.95 0.19
N PRO A 177 2.15 -1.98 -0.67
CA PRO A 177 1.07 -2.94 -0.57
C PRO A 177 1.14 -3.70 0.76
N LEU A 178 -0.03 -4.04 1.30
CA LEU A 178 -0.13 -5.07 2.35
C LEU A 178 -0.07 -6.47 1.75
N VAL A 179 -0.63 -6.63 0.53
CA VAL A 179 -0.69 -7.88 -0.22
C VAL A 179 -0.39 -7.57 -1.68
N GLU A 180 0.47 -8.39 -2.29
CA GLU A 180 0.78 -8.35 -3.71
C GLU A 180 -0.08 -9.38 -4.46
N GLU A 181 -0.80 -8.94 -5.47
CA GLU A 181 -1.61 -9.75 -6.38
C GLU A 181 -0.92 -9.83 -7.76
N PRO A 182 -1.08 -10.93 -8.52
CA PRO A 182 -0.61 -11.02 -9.90
C PRO A 182 -1.14 -9.90 -10.80
N GLY A 183 -0.34 -9.49 -11.80
CA GLY A 183 -0.74 -8.55 -12.85
C GLY A 183 -0.48 -7.08 -12.54
N HIS A 184 0.20 -6.77 -11.43
CA HIS A 184 0.32 -5.40 -10.92
C HIS A 184 1.74 -5.01 -10.51
N TRP A 185 1.99 -3.70 -10.56
CA TRP A 185 3.20 -3.06 -10.07
C TRP A 185 3.07 -2.61 -8.61
N TYR A 186 4.14 -2.79 -7.85
CA TYR A 186 4.22 -2.51 -6.43
C TYR A 186 5.50 -1.77 -6.07
N LEU A 187 5.37 -0.59 -5.46
CA LEU A 187 6.50 0.04 -4.78
C LEU A 187 6.66 -0.61 -3.40
N LEU A 188 7.78 -1.30 -3.19
CA LEU A 188 8.06 -2.00 -1.95
C LEU A 188 8.36 -1.02 -0.80
N ALA A 189 8.35 -1.54 0.43
CA ALA A 189 8.56 -0.77 1.65
C ALA A 189 9.94 -0.09 1.74
N ASP A 190 10.91 -0.51 0.92
CA ASP A 190 12.23 0.14 0.81
C ASP A 190 12.18 1.46 0.01
N GLU A 191 11.03 1.79 -0.60
CA GLU A 191 10.79 2.99 -1.42
C GLU A 191 11.67 3.10 -2.67
N ARG A 192 12.48 2.08 -2.94
CA ARG A 192 13.53 2.07 -3.95
C ARG A 192 13.37 0.92 -4.93
N THR A 193 12.52 -0.06 -4.63
CA THR A 193 12.29 -1.21 -5.49
C THR A 193 10.86 -1.20 -6.02
N LEU A 194 10.71 -1.20 -7.34
CA LEU A 194 9.43 -1.37 -8.03
C LEU A 194 9.35 -2.80 -8.55
N ARG A 195 8.31 -3.54 -8.18
CA ARG A 195 8.13 -4.96 -8.48
C ARG A 195 6.84 -5.18 -9.23
N PHE A 196 6.91 -5.89 -10.34
CA PHE A 196 5.78 -6.49 -11.03
C PHE A 196 5.59 -7.93 -10.57
N ARG A 197 4.37 -8.29 -10.17
CA ARG A 197 3.96 -9.69 -9.96
C ARG A 197 3.40 -10.23 -11.27
N ARG A 198 3.95 -11.33 -11.79
CA ARG A 198 3.44 -11.92 -13.04
C ARG A 198 2.09 -12.60 -12.84
N ASP A 199 1.22 -12.50 -13.84
CA ASP A 199 -0.04 -13.27 -13.90
C ASP A 199 0.19 -14.78 -13.86
N ARG A 200 1.29 -15.22 -14.48
CA ARG A 200 1.70 -16.62 -14.52
C ARG A 200 3.21 -16.72 -14.30
N PRO A 201 3.68 -17.75 -13.60
CA PRO A 201 5.11 -17.97 -13.45
C PRO A 201 5.77 -18.17 -14.82
N GLN A 202 6.91 -17.52 -15.04
CA GLN A 202 7.67 -17.67 -16.28
C GLN A 202 8.44 -18.99 -16.26
N GLU A 203 8.06 -19.93 -17.13
CA GLU A 203 8.71 -21.24 -17.20
C GLU A 203 10.20 -21.13 -17.54
N GLY A 204 11.04 -21.87 -16.80
CA GLY A 204 12.49 -21.89 -16.99
C GLY A 204 13.23 -20.65 -16.50
N GLN A 205 12.52 -19.61 -16.01
CA GLN A 205 13.16 -18.46 -15.39
C GLN A 205 13.69 -18.83 -14.00
N SER A 206 15.01 -18.97 -13.93
CA SER A 206 15.70 -19.10 -12.64
C SER A 206 15.87 -17.72 -12.00
N PRO A 207 15.93 -17.62 -10.66
CA PRO A 207 16.21 -16.37 -9.98
C PRO A 207 17.55 -15.77 -10.42
N ARG A 208 17.54 -14.50 -10.82
CA ARG A 208 18.73 -13.73 -11.21
C ARG A 208 18.74 -12.37 -10.57
N LEU A 209 19.93 -11.94 -10.15
CA LEU A 209 20.22 -10.59 -9.73
C LEU A 209 21.21 -9.98 -10.72
N ILE A 210 20.76 -8.97 -11.47
CA ILE A 210 21.54 -8.28 -12.49
C ILE A 210 21.84 -6.88 -11.95
N HIS A 211 23.09 -6.59 -11.62
CA HIS A 211 23.49 -5.26 -11.20
C HIS A 211 23.78 -4.37 -12.41
N ARG A 212 23.90 -3.06 -12.16
CA ARG A 212 24.14 -2.07 -13.19
C ARG A 212 25.36 -2.41 -14.05
N GLU A 213 26.43 -2.92 -13.46
CA GLU A 213 27.65 -3.26 -14.18
C GLU A 213 27.37 -4.30 -15.28
N GLU A 214 26.55 -5.32 -15.01
CA GLU A 214 26.18 -6.30 -16.05
C GLU A 214 25.17 -5.76 -17.06
N LEU A 215 24.33 -4.79 -16.68
CA LEU A 215 23.40 -4.12 -17.62
C LEU A 215 24.17 -3.26 -18.63
N GLU A 216 25.21 -2.56 -18.19
CA GLU A 216 26.00 -1.67 -19.04
C GLU A 216 26.74 -2.42 -20.17
N ASP A 217 27.03 -3.70 -19.96
CA ASP A 217 27.65 -4.58 -20.97
C ASP A 217 26.66 -5.09 -22.04
N ALA A 218 25.35 -4.99 -21.79
CA ALA A 218 24.31 -5.51 -22.68
C ALA A 218 23.77 -4.43 -23.64
N VAL A 219 23.97 -4.65 -24.94
CA VAL A 219 23.56 -3.69 -25.99
C VAL A 219 22.03 -3.53 -26.03
N GLU A 220 21.31 -4.61 -25.74
CA GLU A 220 19.85 -4.70 -25.74
C GLU A 220 19.20 -3.72 -24.74
N VAL A 221 19.89 -3.36 -23.66
CA VAL A 221 19.38 -2.45 -22.61
C VAL A 221 20.03 -1.07 -22.63
N ALA A 222 20.89 -0.78 -23.61
CA ALA A 222 21.62 0.48 -23.68
C ALA A 222 20.71 1.71 -23.84
N GLU A 223 19.58 1.57 -24.54
CA GLU A 223 18.57 2.64 -24.64
C GLU A 223 17.79 2.79 -23.34
N LEU A 224 17.48 1.66 -22.69
CA LEU A 224 16.81 1.63 -21.41
C LEU A 224 17.62 2.34 -20.33
N LEU A 225 18.95 2.12 -20.27
CA LEU A 225 19.84 2.80 -19.31
C LEU A 225 19.98 4.30 -19.57
N ARG A 226 19.80 4.75 -20.83
CA ARG A 226 19.75 6.18 -21.16
C ARG A 226 18.44 6.81 -20.68
N PHE A 227 17.35 6.07 -20.78
CA PHE A 227 16.03 6.53 -20.33
C PHE A 227 15.87 6.46 -18.81
N LEU A 228 16.44 5.44 -18.16
CA LEU A 228 16.46 5.25 -16.71
C LEU A 228 17.91 5.32 -16.19
N PRO A 229 18.52 6.52 -16.14
CA PRO A 229 19.90 6.68 -15.71
C PRO A 229 20.13 6.29 -14.24
N GLU A 230 19.08 6.24 -13.42
CA GLU A 230 19.14 5.87 -12.01
C GLU A 230 19.10 4.35 -11.77
N LEU A 231 18.84 3.52 -12.79
CA LEU A 231 18.69 2.08 -12.64
C LEU A 231 19.94 1.43 -12.02
N GLU A 232 19.78 0.83 -10.85
CA GLU A 232 20.84 0.20 -10.06
C GLU A 232 20.87 -1.31 -10.26
N LEU A 233 19.71 -1.94 -10.36
CA LEU A 233 19.61 -3.38 -10.53
C LEU A 233 18.27 -3.84 -11.11
N VAL A 234 18.29 -5.02 -11.73
CA VAL A 234 17.11 -5.80 -12.11
C VAL A 234 17.16 -7.14 -11.36
N ALA A 235 16.07 -7.51 -10.71
CA ALA A 235 15.90 -8.79 -10.03
C ALA A 235 14.73 -9.54 -10.69
N VAL A 236 14.99 -10.75 -11.18
CA VAL A 236 13.96 -11.57 -11.82
C VAL A 236 13.86 -12.92 -11.13
N THR A 237 12.63 -13.39 -10.95
CA THR A 237 12.32 -14.77 -10.54
C THR A 237 11.31 -15.34 -11.53
N ALA A 238 10.80 -16.56 -11.32
CA ALA A 238 9.66 -17.04 -12.11
C ALA A 238 8.39 -16.20 -11.84
N GLU A 239 8.22 -15.69 -10.62
CA GLU A 239 6.99 -15.03 -10.15
C GLU A 239 7.03 -13.50 -10.31
N THR A 240 8.22 -12.92 -10.31
CA THR A 240 8.42 -11.48 -10.15
C THR A 240 9.47 -10.90 -11.10
N PHE A 241 9.24 -9.66 -11.49
CA PHE A 241 10.21 -8.79 -12.15
C PHE A 241 10.35 -7.53 -11.31
N ALA A 242 11.53 -7.20 -10.83
CA ALA A 242 11.75 -6.06 -9.96
C ALA A 242 12.95 -5.23 -10.39
N VAL A 243 12.88 -3.94 -10.14
CA VAL A 243 13.91 -2.97 -10.51
C VAL A 243 14.19 -2.05 -9.34
N ARG A 244 15.45 -1.69 -9.14
CA ARG A 244 15.89 -0.72 -8.12
C ARG A 244 16.64 0.41 -8.78
N GLY A 245 16.58 1.59 -8.17
CA GLY A 245 17.14 2.81 -8.76
C GLY A 245 16.07 3.47 -9.61
N LEU A 246 15.10 4.06 -8.91
CA LEU A 246 13.85 4.51 -9.49
C LEU A 246 13.86 6.04 -9.59
N PRO A 247 13.44 6.61 -10.73
CA PRO A 247 13.17 8.04 -10.83
C PRO A 247 12.05 8.46 -9.86
N GLU A 248 11.84 9.78 -9.75
CA GLU A 248 10.77 10.34 -8.94
C GLU A 248 9.40 9.82 -9.40
N GLU A 249 9.08 9.93 -10.70
CA GLU A 249 7.83 9.43 -11.28
C GLU A 249 7.96 7.98 -11.77
N LEU A 250 7.19 7.07 -11.18
CA LEU A 250 7.26 5.64 -11.46
C LEU A 250 6.69 5.24 -12.83
N SER A 251 5.90 6.11 -13.46
CA SER A 251 5.36 5.91 -14.81
C SER A 251 6.47 5.71 -15.84
N GLU A 252 7.63 6.34 -15.66
CA GLU A 252 8.81 6.16 -16.51
C GLU A 252 9.29 4.71 -16.46
N VAL A 253 9.37 4.11 -15.28
CA VAL A 253 9.80 2.72 -15.11
C VAL A 253 8.80 1.76 -15.77
N VAL A 254 7.51 2.00 -15.57
CA VAL A 254 6.44 1.20 -16.15
C VAL A 254 6.46 1.26 -17.69
N GLN A 255 6.75 2.43 -18.26
CA GLN A 255 6.90 2.61 -19.71
C GLN A 255 8.17 1.95 -20.26
N ALA A 256 9.29 2.06 -19.54
CA ALA A 256 10.58 1.49 -19.97
C ALA A 256 10.58 -0.05 -19.93
N PHE A 257 9.93 -0.60 -18.91
CA PHE A 257 9.77 -2.04 -18.72
C PHE A 257 8.34 -2.44 -19.04
N ASP A 258 7.94 -2.31 -20.31
CA ASP A 258 6.67 -2.84 -20.80
C ASP A 258 6.64 -4.38 -20.76
N ALA A 259 5.53 -4.99 -21.17
CA ALA A 259 5.38 -6.43 -21.14
C ALA A 259 6.41 -7.18 -22.00
N GLU A 260 6.85 -6.60 -23.13
CA GLU A 260 7.85 -7.21 -24.01
C GLU A 260 9.22 -7.20 -23.34
N MET A 261 9.63 -6.04 -22.81
CA MET A 261 10.92 -5.90 -22.14
C MET A 261 10.98 -6.74 -20.86
N ARG A 262 9.93 -6.75 -20.01
CA ARG A 262 9.92 -7.54 -18.76
C ARG A 262 10.08 -9.04 -18.97
N GLU A 263 9.52 -9.55 -20.06
CA GLU A 263 9.48 -10.99 -20.36
C GLU A 263 10.57 -11.43 -21.34
N ALA A 264 11.48 -10.53 -21.72
CA ALA A 264 12.57 -10.81 -22.66
C ALA A 264 13.51 -11.93 -22.18
N ASP A 265 13.96 -12.78 -23.11
CA ASP A 265 14.82 -13.93 -22.81
C ASP A 265 16.20 -13.54 -22.25
N LEU A 266 16.65 -12.31 -22.44
CA LEU A 266 17.95 -11.82 -21.95
C LEU A 266 18.07 -12.01 -20.42
N TRP A 267 16.98 -11.80 -19.68
CA TRP A 267 16.94 -11.92 -18.22
C TRP A 267 17.14 -13.34 -17.70
N LYS A 268 17.02 -14.37 -18.54
CA LYS A 268 17.24 -15.78 -18.15
C LYS A 268 18.72 -16.11 -17.92
N SER A 269 19.59 -15.38 -18.64
CA SER A 269 21.02 -15.67 -18.72
C SER A 269 21.89 -14.62 -18.04
N MET A 270 21.40 -13.40 -17.89
CA MET A 270 22.14 -12.30 -17.27
C MET A 270 22.22 -12.40 -15.74
N GLY A 271 23.25 -11.75 -15.21
CA GLY A 271 23.49 -11.60 -13.78
C GLY A 271 23.80 -12.91 -13.06
N ARG A 272 23.94 -12.79 -11.75
CA ARG A 272 24.27 -13.92 -10.88
C ARG A 272 23.01 -14.66 -10.42
N PRO A 273 23.11 -15.99 -10.17
CA PRO A 273 22.00 -16.74 -9.57
C PRO A 273 21.75 -16.29 -8.11
N GLU A 274 20.60 -16.69 -7.55
CA GLU A 274 20.34 -16.53 -6.12
C GLU A 274 21.37 -17.27 -5.25
N GLN A 275 21.61 -16.75 -4.05
CA GLN A 275 22.53 -17.33 -3.07
C GLN A 275 21.81 -17.49 -1.73
N PRO A 276 20.91 -18.49 -1.58
CA PRO A 276 19.95 -18.54 -0.48
C PRO A 276 20.58 -18.53 0.92
N GLU A 277 21.71 -19.19 1.10
CA GLU A 277 22.46 -19.23 2.36
C GLU A 277 23.11 -17.89 2.69
N GLU A 278 23.57 -17.13 1.69
CA GLU A 278 24.11 -15.78 1.88
C GLU A 278 22.98 -14.78 2.16
N ASP A 279 21.90 -14.86 1.39
CA ASP A 279 20.70 -14.04 1.56
C ASP A 279 20.12 -14.23 2.96
N ARG A 280 19.99 -15.48 3.44
CA ARG A 280 19.56 -15.76 4.81
C ARG A 280 20.46 -15.08 5.84
N LYS A 281 21.79 -15.15 5.68
CA LYS A 281 22.73 -14.50 6.61
C LYS A 281 22.57 -12.98 6.62
N LYS A 282 22.32 -12.36 5.45
CA LYS A 282 22.03 -10.92 5.35
C LYS A 282 20.75 -10.56 6.10
N LEU A 283 19.68 -11.34 5.91
CA LEU A 283 18.40 -11.15 6.60
C LEU A 283 18.54 -11.30 8.12
N GLU A 284 19.30 -12.28 8.59
CA GLU A 284 19.60 -12.44 10.03
C GLU A 284 20.42 -11.27 10.57
N ALA A 285 21.43 -10.80 9.83
CA ALA A 285 22.29 -9.68 10.23
C ALA A 285 21.52 -8.36 10.33
N VAL A 286 20.71 -8.02 9.32
CA VAL A 286 19.94 -6.77 9.30
C VAL A 286 18.89 -6.73 10.41
N LEU A 287 18.25 -7.87 10.71
CA LEU A 287 17.32 -7.96 11.84
C LEU A 287 18.05 -7.79 13.18
N ALA A 288 19.23 -8.38 13.34
CA ALA A 288 20.01 -8.21 14.57
C ALA A 288 20.44 -6.76 14.80
N GLU A 289 20.72 -6.01 13.73
CA GLU A 289 21.15 -4.62 13.79
C GLU A 289 19.99 -3.63 13.94
N GLU A 290 18.97 -3.72 13.08
CA GLU A 290 17.95 -2.67 12.95
C GLU A 290 16.67 -2.95 13.74
N ALA A 291 16.30 -4.23 13.92
CA ALA A 291 15.05 -4.56 14.60
C ALA A 291 14.98 -4.08 16.06
N PRO A 292 16.07 -4.07 16.88
CA PRO A 292 16.00 -3.55 18.25
C PRO A 292 15.55 -2.09 18.32
N ALA A 293 15.95 -1.25 17.36
CA ALA A 293 15.54 0.15 17.29
C ALA A 293 14.05 0.26 16.89
N ILE A 294 13.63 -0.50 15.89
CA ILE A 294 12.25 -0.56 15.38
C ILE A 294 11.29 -1.08 16.47
N LEU A 295 11.70 -2.10 17.22
CA LEU A 295 10.89 -2.79 18.23
C LEU A 295 10.98 -2.19 19.63
N GLY A 296 11.89 -1.24 19.86
CA GLY A 296 12.24 -0.72 21.19
C GLY A 296 11.06 -0.19 22.00
N SER A 297 10.06 0.37 21.32
CA SER A 297 8.83 0.88 21.96
C SER A 297 7.79 -0.20 22.26
N HIS A 298 7.95 -1.40 21.68
CA HIS A 298 6.99 -2.50 21.74
C HIS A 298 7.45 -3.68 22.61
N LYS A 299 8.69 -3.66 23.15
CA LYS A 299 9.24 -4.70 24.04
C LYS A 299 9.03 -6.12 23.49
N GLY A 300 9.24 -6.32 22.20
CA GLY A 300 9.24 -7.65 21.60
C GLY A 300 10.52 -7.94 20.85
N THR A 301 10.57 -9.15 20.31
CA THR A 301 11.73 -9.70 19.59
C THR A 301 11.30 -10.16 18.21
N VAL A 302 12.22 -10.14 17.26
CA VAL A 302 12.02 -10.74 15.94
C VAL A 302 13.26 -11.57 15.58
N CYS A 303 13.03 -12.75 15.04
CA CYS A 303 14.08 -13.61 14.50
C CYS A 303 13.61 -14.32 13.23
N VAL A 304 14.56 -14.78 12.43
CA VAL A 304 14.27 -15.58 11.24
C VAL A 304 13.88 -16.99 11.67
N LYS A 305 12.62 -17.38 11.41
CA LYS A 305 12.16 -18.77 11.58
C LYS A 305 12.60 -19.63 10.41
N SER A 306 12.40 -19.13 9.18
CA SER A 306 12.79 -19.82 7.96
C SER A 306 12.95 -18.86 6.79
N TYR A 307 13.84 -19.21 5.86
CA TYR A 307 13.91 -18.60 4.53
C TYR A 307 13.95 -19.74 3.50
N ARG A 308 12.89 -19.89 2.71
CA ARG A 308 12.76 -20.92 1.67
C ARG A 308 11.98 -20.36 0.49
N ASP A 309 12.41 -20.68 -0.72
CA ASP A 309 11.75 -20.23 -1.95
C ASP A 309 11.50 -18.72 -1.96
N ARG A 310 12.48 -17.95 -1.47
CA ARG A 310 12.43 -16.48 -1.30
C ARG A 310 11.29 -15.97 -0.41
N VAL A 311 10.69 -16.85 0.41
CA VAL A 311 9.74 -16.49 1.46
C VAL A 311 10.46 -16.49 2.81
N LEU A 312 10.49 -15.32 3.45
CA LEU A 312 10.99 -15.15 4.81
C LEU A 312 9.86 -15.25 5.81
N THR A 313 9.93 -16.24 6.69
CA THR A 313 9.04 -16.36 7.85
C THR A 313 9.77 -15.83 9.08
N LEU A 314 9.20 -14.80 9.70
CA LEU A 314 9.67 -14.21 10.94
C LEU A 314 8.94 -14.84 12.14
N GLU A 315 9.65 -15.10 13.21
CA GLU A 315 9.07 -15.42 14.53
C GLU A 315 9.05 -14.14 15.36
N LEU A 316 7.87 -13.78 15.85
CA LEU A 316 7.65 -12.58 16.67
C LEU A 316 7.43 -12.99 18.13
N GLY A 317 8.25 -12.47 19.04
CA GLY A 317 8.18 -12.75 20.47
C GLY A 317 7.77 -11.55 21.32
N GLY A 318 7.32 -11.82 22.55
CA GLY A 318 6.98 -10.80 23.54
C GLY A 318 5.69 -10.04 23.22
N LYS A 319 5.62 -8.76 23.60
CA LYS A 319 4.44 -7.90 23.38
C LYS A 319 4.18 -7.56 21.90
N CYS A 320 5.10 -7.90 21.01
CA CYS A 320 4.95 -7.73 19.55
C CYS A 320 4.09 -8.82 18.89
N ALA A 321 3.89 -9.97 19.54
CA ALA A 321 3.12 -11.08 18.97
C ALA A 321 1.61 -10.79 18.83
N GLY A 322 1.07 -9.80 19.56
CA GLY A 322 -0.37 -9.48 19.58
C GLY A 322 -0.71 -7.99 19.50
N CYS A 323 0.20 -7.13 19.03
CA CYS A 323 -0.04 -5.68 18.98
C CYS A 323 -0.35 -5.20 17.55
N ALA A 324 -1.63 -5.10 17.19
CA ALA A 324 -2.02 -4.70 15.84
C ALA A 324 -1.72 -3.22 15.48
N SER A 325 -1.54 -2.33 16.48
CA SER A 325 -1.07 -0.96 16.24
C SER A 325 0.44 -0.88 15.94
N ALA A 326 1.21 -1.89 16.38
CA ALA A 326 2.62 -2.05 16.02
C ALA A 326 2.77 -2.73 14.65
N GLN A 327 1.87 -3.66 14.29
CA GLN A 327 2.01 -4.49 13.10
C GLN A 327 2.26 -3.69 11.83
N ILE A 328 1.48 -2.66 11.47
CA ILE A 328 1.69 -1.99 10.17
C ILE A 328 2.98 -1.15 10.13
N THR A 329 3.31 -0.41 11.18
CA THR A 329 4.51 0.47 11.18
C THR A 329 5.78 -0.35 11.35
N THR A 330 5.78 -1.30 12.30
CA THR A 330 6.89 -2.24 12.50
C THR A 330 7.07 -3.17 11.30
N GLN A 331 6.00 -3.69 10.69
CA GLN A 331 6.13 -4.52 9.49
C GLN A 331 6.65 -3.71 8.31
N ARG A 332 6.21 -2.45 8.11
CA ARG A 332 6.75 -1.62 7.03
C ARG A 332 8.22 -1.29 7.25
N GLU A 333 8.62 -0.91 8.45
CA GLU A 333 10.02 -0.61 8.77
C GLU A 333 10.92 -1.85 8.65
N LEU A 334 10.48 -3.00 9.19
CA LEU A 334 11.19 -4.27 9.00
C LEU A 334 11.23 -4.68 7.53
N ALA A 335 10.11 -4.60 6.81
CA ALA A 335 10.08 -4.92 5.38
C ALA A 335 11.00 -4.00 4.57
N SER A 336 11.09 -2.72 4.95
CA SER A 336 11.98 -1.75 4.31
C SER A 336 13.44 -2.20 4.39
N CYS A 337 13.94 -2.55 5.58
CA CYS A 337 15.32 -3.02 5.72
C CYS A 337 15.55 -4.39 5.07
N LEU A 338 14.59 -5.31 5.17
CA LEU A 338 14.70 -6.65 4.58
C LEU A 338 14.71 -6.62 3.04
N TYR A 339 13.80 -5.87 2.40
CA TYR A 339 13.79 -5.71 0.95
C TYR A 339 15.03 -4.96 0.46
N ARG A 340 15.51 -3.96 1.21
CA ARG A 340 16.75 -3.27 0.89
C ARG A 340 17.93 -4.25 0.80
N GLU A 341 18.06 -5.15 1.77
CA GLU A 341 19.20 -6.08 1.82
C GLU A 341 19.08 -7.27 0.85
N VAL A 342 17.87 -7.81 0.64
CA VAL A 342 17.65 -8.95 -0.27
C VAL A 342 16.59 -8.61 -1.31
N PRO A 343 16.98 -8.08 -2.49
CA PRO A 343 16.04 -7.69 -3.54
C PRO A 343 15.19 -8.84 -4.12
N LEU A 344 15.72 -10.08 -4.05
CA LEU A 344 15.04 -11.29 -4.50
C LEU A 344 13.98 -11.80 -3.52
N LEU A 345 13.87 -11.22 -2.32
CA LEU A 345 12.90 -11.63 -1.31
C LEU A 345 11.47 -11.44 -1.83
N ASP A 346 10.75 -12.52 -2.13
CA ASP A 346 9.41 -12.44 -2.73
C ASP A 346 8.35 -12.06 -1.71
N ARG A 347 8.45 -12.57 -0.47
CA ARG A 347 7.43 -12.32 0.57
C ARG A 347 7.99 -12.42 1.98
N ILE A 348 7.47 -11.60 2.87
CA ILE A 348 7.69 -11.68 4.32
C ILE A 348 6.39 -12.12 4.98
N THR A 349 6.46 -13.14 5.84
CA THR A 349 5.35 -13.62 6.66
C THR A 349 5.76 -13.64 8.12
N SER A 350 4.79 -13.62 9.02
CA SER A 350 5.02 -13.79 10.45
C SER A 350 4.33 -15.05 10.95
N ASP A 351 5.06 -15.83 11.74
CA ASP A 351 4.51 -16.90 12.54
C ASP A 351 4.16 -16.33 13.92
N SER A 352 2.88 -16.07 14.15
CA SER A 352 2.37 -15.80 15.49
C SER A 352 2.21 -17.14 16.19
N SER A 353 3.14 -17.50 17.06
CA SER A 353 2.93 -18.60 17.99
C SER A 353 1.74 -18.24 18.88
N GLU A 354 0.55 -18.75 18.57
CA GLU A 354 -0.48 -18.95 19.59
C GLU A 354 0.09 -19.94 20.60
N THR A 355 0.78 -19.41 21.62
CA THR A 355 0.96 -20.17 22.85
C THR A 355 -0.42 -20.34 23.48
N LEU A 356 -0.91 -21.58 23.38
CA LEU A 356 -2.06 -22.18 24.04
C LEU A 356 -2.44 -21.59 25.41
#